data_AF-A0AAV3YH37-F1
#
_entry.id   AF-A0AAV3YH37-F1
#
_cell.length_a   1.000
_cell.length_b   1.000
_cell.length_c   1.000
_cell.angle_alpha   90.00
_cell.angle_beta   90.00
_cell.angle_gamma   90.00
#
_symmetry.space_group_name_H-M   'P 1'
#
loop_
_entity.id
_entity.type
_entity.pdbx_description
1 polymer ?
#
loop_
_entity_poly.entity_id
_entity_poly.type
_entity_poly.pdbx_seq_one_letter_code
_entity_poly.pdbx_strand_id
1 'polypeptide(L)'
;MLVNLPQQSKDLLLANGFTLSRSDMQASRTAVDMTFEQTINKHAKTSGGIVGFSRSLPAYYRWCVTRHKRAQYVSATCQMDNIESKNCETHKESSLSERKFSEKAVKKTMDTFSAFLNSFDTEREILCAYLQAKKYPRMLQMIF
;
A
#
# COMPACT_ATOMS: atom_id res chain seq x y z
N MET A 1 -8.64 -2.08 47.47
CA MET A 1 -7.49 -2.89 47.95
C MET A 1 -6.18 -2.35 47.35
N LEU A 2 -5.90 -1.04 47.49
CA LEU A 2 -4.72 -0.36 46.93
C LEU A 2 -4.13 0.65 47.93
N VAL A 3 -4.16 0.34 49.23
CA VAL A 3 -3.85 1.35 50.28
C VAL A 3 -2.46 1.17 50.91
N ASN A 4 -1.74 0.08 50.65
CA ASN A 4 -0.39 -0.14 51.21
C ASN A 4 0.63 -0.61 50.17
N LEU A 5 0.91 0.23 49.17
CA LEU A 5 2.08 0.04 48.30
C LEU A 5 3.24 0.92 48.80
N PRO A 6 4.48 0.39 48.87
CA PRO A 6 5.68 1.17 49.17
C PRO A 6 5.80 2.40 48.26
N GLN A 7 6.35 3.50 48.77
CA GLN A 7 6.43 4.77 48.02
C GLN A 7 7.14 4.61 46.67
N GLN A 8 8.23 3.83 46.65
CA GLN A 8 8.98 3.49 45.44
C GLN A 8 8.12 2.77 44.38
N SER A 9 7.17 1.92 44.80
CA SER A 9 6.25 1.24 43.89
C SER A 9 5.21 2.20 43.32
N LYS A 10 4.80 3.23 44.06
CA LYS A 10 3.90 4.28 43.57
C LYS A 10 4.61 5.18 42.56
N ASP A 11 5.86 5.52 42.81
CA ASP A 11 6.67 6.34 41.91
C ASP A 11 6.91 5.60 40.58
N LEU A 12 7.19 4.29 40.63
CA LEU A 12 7.27 3.44 39.44
C LEU A 12 5.93 3.31 38.70
N LEU A 13 4.81 3.34 39.41
CA LEU A 13 3.47 3.26 38.79
C LEU A 13 3.15 4.54 38.03
N LEU A 14 3.49 5.69 38.60
CA LEU A 14 3.37 7.00 37.94
C LEU A 14 4.35 7.16 36.77
N ALA A 15 5.49 6.47 36.80
CA ALA A 15 6.49 6.47 35.73
C ALA A 15 6.25 5.42 34.62
N ASN A 16 5.06 4.78 34.55
CA ASN A 16 4.75 3.69 33.62
C ASN A 16 5.72 2.49 33.69
N GLY A 17 6.33 2.23 34.86
CA GLY A 17 7.36 1.21 35.06
C GLY A 17 6.86 -0.23 35.14
N PHE A 18 5.57 -0.49 34.89
CA PHE A 18 4.99 -1.83 34.95
C PHE A 18 4.48 -2.27 33.58
N THR A 19 4.82 -3.52 33.22
CA THR A 19 4.31 -4.20 32.03
C THR A 19 3.46 -5.38 32.46
N LEU A 20 2.29 -5.53 31.85
CA LEU A 20 1.43 -6.69 32.07
C LEU A 20 1.80 -7.77 31.05
N SER A 21 2.11 -8.96 31.54
CA SER A 21 2.33 -10.15 30.70
C SER A 21 1.27 -11.19 30.97
N ARG A 22 0.79 -11.85 29.91
CA ARG A 22 -0.08 -13.03 30.02
C ARG A 22 0.69 -14.34 30.15
N SER A 23 2.02 -14.32 29.99
CA SER A 23 2.89 -15.48 30.12
C SER A 23 4.20 -15.11 30.85
N ASP A 24 4.92 -16.10 31.37
CA ASP A 24 6.23 -15.86 31.99
C ASP A 24 7.34 -15.54 30.98
N MET A 25 7.05 -15.57 29.68
CA MET A 25 8.01 -15.24 28.64
C MET A 25 8.25 -13.73 28.60
N GLN A 26 9.50 -13.29 28.75
CA GLN A 26 9.86 -11.86 28.75
C GLN A 26 9.38 -11.12 27.49
N ALA A 27 9.32 -11.80 26.35
CA ALA A 27 8.86 -11.26 25.08
C ALA A 27 7.36 -10.83 25.13
N SER A 28 6.53 -11.51 25.93
CA SER A 28 5.09 -11.21 26.08
C SER A 28 4.78 -9.90 26.82
N ARG A 29 5.79 -9.16 27.27
CA ARG A 29 5.64 -7.87 27.98
C ARG A 29 5.51 -6.68 27.04
N THR A 30 5.93 -6.82 25.78
CA THR A 30 5.88 -5.74 24.80
C THR A 30 4.64 -5.91 23.92
N ALA A 31 3.77 -4.89 23.88
CA ALA A 31 2.55 -4.92 23.06
C ALA A 31 2.85 -5.22 21.58
N VAL A 32 3.99 -4.73 21.08
CA VAL A 32 4.52 -4.99 19.74
C VAL A 32 4.83 -6.47 19.55
N ASP A 33 5.62 -7.07 20.45
CA ASP A 33 5.97 -8.49 20.37
C ASP A 33 4.73 -9.39 20.43
N MET A 34 3.80 -9.10 21.34
CA MET A 34 2.52 -9.81 21.40
C MET A 34 1.71 -9.69 20.11
N THR A 35 1.70 -8.52 19.46
CA THR A 35 0.99 -8.36 18.19
C THR A 35 1.67 -9.16 17.08
N PHE A 36 3.00 -9.11 16.97
CA PHE A 36 3.77 -9.87 15.99
C PHE A 36 3.59 -11.39 16.18
N GLU A 37 3.73 -11.88 17.42
CA GLU A 37 3.53 -13.29 17.79
C GLU A 37 2.12 -13.78 17.43
N GLN A 38 1.08 -13.01 17.77
CA GLN A 38 -0.31 -13.44 17.59
C GLN A 38 -0.85 -13.26 16.16
N THR A 39 -0.25 -12.39 15.34
CA THR A 39 -0.78 -12.08 14.00
C THR A 39 0.07 -12.58 12.85
N ILE A 40 1.40 -12.57 12.96
CA ILE A 40 2.28 -13.12 11.92
C ILE A 40 2.72 -14.51 12.33
N ASN A 41 3.38 -14.66 13.48
CA ASN A 41 4.05 -15.91 13.82
C ASN A 41 3.05 -17.05 13.97
N LYS A 42 1.88 -16.82 14.57
CA LYS A 42 0.82 -17.83 14.65
C LYS A 42 0.42 -18.41 13.29
N HIS A 43 0.37 -17.58 12.25
CA HIS A 43 -0.07 -18.00 10.92
C HIS A 43 1.10 -18.42 10.01
N ALA A 44 2.28 -17.82 10.18
CA ALA A 44 3.47 -18.08 9.39
C ALA A 44 4.37 -19.19 9.96
N LYS A 45 4.26 -19.56 11.25
CA LYS A 45 4.95 -20.74 11.83
C LYS A 45 4.18 -22.06 11.63
N THR A 46 3.07 -22.03 10.88
CA THR A 46 2.39 -23.26 10.45
C THR A 46 3.25 -23.99 9.40
N SER A 47 2.99 -25.27 9.14
CA SER A 47 3.78 -26.07 8.17
C SER A 47 3.87 -25.44 6.78
N GLY A 48 2.93 -24.57 6.41
CA GLY A 48 2.93 -23.83 5.14
C GLY A 48 3.81 -22.57 5.14
N GLY A 49 4.36 -22.14 6.28
CA GLY A 49 5.21 -20.96 6.33
C GLY A 49 4.49 -19.67 5.92
N ILE A 50 5.24 -18.78 5.28
CA ILE A 50 4.69 -17.56 4.64
C ILE A 50 3.72 -17.88 3.49
N VAL A 51 3.88 -19.03 2.83
CA VAL A 51 3.00 -19.48 1.73
C VAL A 51 1.65 -19.92 2.28
N GLY A 52 1.62 -20.59 3.44
CA GLY A 52 0.40 -20.93 4.17
C GLY A 52 -0.32 -19.70 4.70
N PHE A 53 0.45 -18.72 5.18
CA PHE A 53 -0.08 -17.42 5.58
C PHE A 53 -0.73 -16.67 4.41
N SER A 54 -0.07 -16.56 3.25
CA SER A 54 -0.61 -15.83 2.10
C SER A 54 -1.84 -16.50 1.48
N ARG A 55 -1.95 -17.83 1.60
CA ARG A 55 -3.12 -18.61 1.21
C ARG A 55 -4.27 -18.53 2.22
N SER A 56 -4.02 -18.10 3.45
CA SER A 56 -5.05 -17.88 4.46
C SER A 56 -5.67 -16.49 4.29
N LEU A 57 -6.78 -16.42 3.55
CA LEU A 57 -7.46 -15.17 3.24
C LEU A 57 -7.74 -14.29 4.48
N PRO A 58 -8.26 -14.83 5.61
CA PRO A 58 -8.49 -14.03 6.81
C PRO A 58 -7.20 -13.49 7.45
N ALA A 59 -6.11 -14.25 7.42
CA ALA A 59 -4.83 -13.83 7.97
C ALA A 59 -4.21 -12.72 7.09
N TYR A 60 -4.28 -12.88 5.78
CA TYR A 60 -3.83 -11.89 4.81
C TYR A 60 -4.59 -10.56 4.95
N TYR A 61 -5.94 -10.59 5.04
CA TYR A 61 -6.71 -9.36 5.24
C TYR A 61 -6.39 -8.66 6.55
N ARG A 62 -6.31 -9.40 7.66
CA ARG A 62 -5.90 -8.84 8.95
C ARG A 62 -4.53 -8.16 8.84
N TRP A 63 -3.59 -8.79 8.13
CA TRP A 63 -2.27 -8.23 7.89
C TRP A 63 -2.32 -6.92 7.10
N CYS A 64 -3.02 -6.89 5.96
CA CYS A 64 -3.15 -5.69 5.13
C CYS A 64 -3.76 -4.52 5.91
N VAL A 65 -4.85 -4.75 6.65
CA VAL A 65 -5.53 -3.72 7.44
C VAL A 65 -4.62 -3.16 8.55
N THR A 66 -3.85 -4.01 9.22
CA THR A 66 -3.05 -3.60 10.40
C THR A 66 -1.59 -3.24 10.07
N ARG A 67 -1.15 -3.40 8.82
CA ARG A 67 0.24 -3.15 8.37
C ARG A 67 0.72 -1.74 8.71
N HIS A 68 -0.11 -0.72 8.45
CA HIS A 68 0.26 0.67 8.68
C HIS A 68 0.50 0.99 10.17
N LYS A 69 -0.29 0.41 11.09
CA LYS A 69 -0.07 0.55 12.54
C LYS A 69 1.21 -0.15 12.99
N ARG A 70 1.52 -1.33 12.45
CA ARG A 70 2.79 -2.00 12.74
C ARG A 70 3.99 -1.17 12.28
N ALA A 71 3.91 -0.54 11.10
CA ALA A 71 4.94 0.37 10.62
C ALA A 71 5.14 1.58 11.56
N GLN A 72 4.05 2.14 12.09
CA GLN A 72 4.12 3.22 13.11
C GLN A 72 4.84 2.75 14.38
N TYR A 73 4.55 1.55 14.89
CA TYR A 73 5.24 1.01 16.06
C TYR A 73 6.74 0.81 15.81
N VAL A 74 7.11 0.22 14.67
CA VAL A 74 8.52 0.05 14.30
C VAL A 74 9.22 1.41 14.20
N SER A 75 8.60 2.39 13.56
CA SER A 75 9.15 3.75 13.46
C SER A 75 9.36 4.39 14.83
N ALA A 76 8.40 4.24 15.74
CA ALA A 76 8.52 4.76 17.10
C ALA A 76 9.63 4.06 17.89
N THR A 77 9.76 2.73 17.77
CA THR A 77 10.86 1.98 18.38
C THR A 77 12.22 2.42 17.85
N CYS A 78 12.37 2.56 16.53
CA CYS A 78 13.63 3.05 15.94
C CYS A 78 13.98 4.46 16.43
N GLN A 79 12.99 5.35 16.59
CA GLN A 79 13.20 6.68 17.16
C GLN A 79 13.65 6.62 18.62
N MET A 80 13.04 5.76 19.44
CA MET A 80 13.44 5.59 20.85
C MET A 80 14.86 5.06 21.00
N ASP A 81 15.27 4.15 20.12
CA ASP A 81 16.61 3.54 20.15
C ASP A 81 17.69 4.39 19.44
N ASN A 82 17.36 5.63 19.03
CA ASN A 82 18.22 6.50 18.21
C ASN A 82 18.79 5.79 16.96
N ILE A 83 18.05 4.84 16.42
CA ILE A 83 18.36 4.20 15.15
C ILE A 83 17.96 5.20 14.08
N GLU A 84 18.86 6.14 13.77
CA GLU A 84 18.73 6.96 12.57
C GLU A 84 18.65 6.01 11.38
N SER A 85 17.46 5.92 10.76
CA SER A 85 17.29 5.26 9.48
C SER A 85 18.00 6.10 8.42
N LYS A 86 19.34 6.07 8.40
CA LYS A 86 20.17 6.77 7.40
C LYS A 86 19.83 6.33 5.99
N ASN A 87 19.20 5.17 5.85
CA ASN A 87 18.64 4.67 4.62
C ASN A 87 17.18 4.26 4.88
N CYS A 88 16.27 5.24 4.92
CA CYS A 88 14.94 4.99 4.37
C CYS A 88 15.12 4.79 2.87
N GLU A 89 15.60 3.61 2.47
CA GLU A 89 15.46 3.15 1.10
C GLU A 89 13.95 3.10 0.85
N THR A 90 13.42 4.20 0.32
CA THR A 90 12.08 4.25 -0.24
C THR A 90 11.91 3.00 -1.08
N HIS A 91 10.88 2.22 -0.77
CA HIS A 91 10.51 0.99 -1.46
C HIS A 91 10.77 1.14 -2.97
N LYS A 92 11.24 0.10 -3.68
CA LYS A 92 11.61 0.19 -5.10
C LYS A 92 10.56 0.91 -5.97
N GLU A 93 9.28 0.74 -5.64
CA GLU A 93 8.14 1.40 -6.30
C GLU A 93 8.08 2.93 -6.10
N SER A 94 8.67 3.43 -5.02
CA SER A 94 8.84 4.86 -4.72
C SER A 94 10.13 5.45 -5.30
N SER A 95 10.93 4.66 -6.02
CA SER A 95 12.16 5.15 -6.64
C SER A 95 11.87 6.18 -7.73
N LEU A 96 12.81 7.11 -7.94
CA LEU A 96 12.70 8.11 -9.01
C LEU A 96 12.57 7.47 -10.40
N SER A 97 13.24 6.34 -10.63
CA SER A 97 13.18 5.60 -11.88
C SER A 97 11.77 5.05 -12.14
N GLU A 98 11.14 4.46 -11.13
CA GLU A 98 9.78 3.92 -11.24
C GLU A 98 8.74 5.03 -11.45
N ARG A 99 8.90 6.17 -10.76
CA ARG A 99 8.05 7.34 -10.95
C ARG A 99 8.10 7.86 -12.38
N LYS A 100 9.30 8.02 -12.95
CA LYS A 100 9.49 8.44 -14.35
C LYS A 100 8.89 7.44 -15.34
N PHE A 101 9.04 6.14 -15.08
CA PHE A 101 8.44 5.10 -15.90
C PHE A 101 6.90 5.19 -15.88
N SER A 102 6.33 5.32 -14.68
CA SER A 102 4.88 5.46 -14.47
C SER A 102 4.32 6.71 -15.15
N GLU A 103 4.98 7.86 -15.00
CA GLU A 103 4.61 9.11 -15.67
C GLU A 103 4.60 8.94 -17.20
N LYS A 104 5.64 8.29 -17.75
CA LYS A 104 5.73 8.01 -19.18
C LYS A 104 4.61 7.08 -19.65
N ALA A 105 4.28 6.06 -18.87
CA ALA A 105 3.20 5.13 -19.17
C ALA A 105 1.84 5.84 -19.20
N VAL A 106 1.53 6.67 -18.19
CA VAL A 106 0.31 7.47 -18.13
C VAL A 106 0.22 8.43 -19.31
N LYS A 107 1.32 9.13 -19.61
CA LYS A 107 1.37 10.05 -20.75
C LYS A 107 1.08 9.32 -22.06
N LYS A 108 1.70 8.15 -22.28
CA LYS A 108 1.44 7.31 -23.46
C LYS A 108 -0.04 6.92 -23.57
N THR A 109 -0.66 6.54 -22.46
CA THR A 109 -2.10 6.21 -22.44
C THR A 109 -2.96 7.43 -22.79
N MET A 110 -2.64 8.60 -22.24
CA MET A 110 -3.36 9.84 -22.55
C MET A 110 -3.19 10.23 -24.03
N ASP A 111 -1.97 10.11 -24.56
CA ASP A 111 -1.66 10.37 -25.97
C ASP A 111 -2.45 9.41 -26.88
N THR A 112 -2.57 8.13 -26.51
CA THR A 112 -3.39 7.19 -27.27
C THR A 112 -4.86 7.60 -27.29
N PHE A 113 -5.44 7.97 -26.14
CA PHE A 113 -6.83 8.45 -26.08
C PHE A 113 -7.04 9.74 -26.88
N SER A 114 -6.05 10.63 -26.87
CA SER A 114 -6.12 11.89 -27.62
C SER A 114 -5.96 11.69 -29.13
N ALA A 115 -5.28 10.62 -29.54
CA ALA A 115 -5.15 10.23 -30.94
C ALA A 115 -6.37 9.47 -31.47
N PHE A 116 -7.25 8.95 -30.59
CA PHE A 116 -8.52 8.37 -31.05
C PHE A 116 -9.35 9.47 -31.70
N LEU A 117 -9.88 9.15 -32.88
CA LEU A 117 -10.86 10.00 -33.54
C LEU A 117 -12.09 10.07 -32.64
N ASN A 118 -12.44 11.28 -32.21
CA ASN A 118 -13.69 11.51 -31.51
C ASN A 118 -14.84 11.27 -32.49
N SER A 119 -15.57 10.16 -32.31
CA SER A 119 -16.73 9.79 -33.13
C SER A 119 -17.92 10.75 -32.99
N PHE A 120 -17.86 11.72 -32.08
CA PHE A 120 -18.86 12.77 -31.90
C PHE A 120 -18.40 14.13 -32.44
N ASP A 121 -17.20 14.20 -33.03
CA ASP A 121 -16.70 15.39 -33.71
C ASP A 121 -17.28 15.45 -35.13
N THR A 122 -18.53 15.90 -35.20
CA THR A 122 -19.32 15.98 -36.45
C THR A 122 -18.66 16.86 -37.51
N GLU A 123 -17.87 17.86 -37.13
CA GLU A 123 -17.17 18.73 -38.08
C GLU A 123 -16.05 17.98 -38.82
N ARG A 124 -15.30 17.12 -38.10
CA ARG A 124 -14.25 16.29 -38.70
C ARG A 124 -14.80 15.16 -39.57
N GLU A 125 -15.92 14.55 -39.17
CA GLU A 125 -16.58 13.53 -40.01
C GLU A 125 -17.08 14.11 -41.34
N ILE A 126 -17.69 15.31 -41.30
CA ILE A 126 -18.15 16.01 -42.51
C ILE A 126 -16.96 16.34 -43.43
N LEU A 127 -15.83 16.81 -42.87
CA LEU A 127 -14.61 17.06 -43.63
C LEU A 127 -14.01 15.78 -44.24
N CYS A 128 -13.96 14.68 -43.49
CA CYS A 128 -13.49 13.38 -44.00
C CYS A 128 -14.39 12.86 -45.12
N ALA A 129 -15.71 12.93 -44.95
CA ALA A 129 -16.69 12.53 -45.97
C ALA A 129 -16.58 13.41 -47.24
N TYR A 130 -16.43 14.73 -47.06
CA TYR A 130 -16.23 15.67 -48.17
C TYR A 130 -14.93 15.39 -48.94
N LEU A 131 -13.82 15.12 -48.24
CA LEU A 131 -12.55 14.78 -48.86
C LEU A 131 -12.60 13.43 -49.59
N GLN A 132 -13.30 12.43 -49.04
CA GLN A 132 -13.56 11.16 -49.73
C GLN A 132 -14.42 11.34 -50.99
N ALA A 133 -15.48 12.16 -50.91
CA ALA A 133 -16.33 12.47 -52.06
C ALA A 133 -15.55 13.20 -53.17
N LYS A 134 -14.66 14.13 -52.81
CA LYS A 134 -13.79 14.84 -53.76
C LYS A 134 -12.72 13.94 -54.38
N LYS A 135 -12.25 12.92 -53.65
CA LYS A 135 -11.24 11.95 -54.12
C LYS A 135 -11.81 10.90 -55.08
N TYR A 136 -13.10 10.54 -54.95
CA TYR A 136 -13.77 9.54 -55.79
C TYR A 136 -15.05 10.09 -56.44
N PRO A 137 -14.95 11.07 -57.35
CA PRO A 137 -16.12 11.74 -57.92
C PRO A 137 -16.98 10.84 -58.82
N ARG A 138 -16.48 9.67 -59.26
CA ARG A 138 -17.13 8.80 -60.24
C ARG A 138 -18.18 7.83 -59.69
N MET A 139 -18.37 7.72 -58.36
CA MET A 139 -19.40 6.84 -57.79
C MET A 139 -20.79 7.47 -57.69
N LEU A 140 -20.92 8.79 -57.86
CA LEU A 140 -22.21 9.50 -57.78
C LEU A 140 -23.02 9.52 -59.09
N GLN A 141 -22.48 9.02 -60.20
CA GLN A 141 -23.19 8.97 -61.50
C GLN A 141 -23.93 7.63 -61.75
N MET A 142 -23.93 6.70 -60.79
CA MET A 142 -24.48 5.35 -60.96
C MET A 142 -25.79 5.10 -60.19
N ILE A 143 -26.49 6.16 -59.78
CA ILE A 143 -27.80 6.10 -59.09
C ILE A 143 -28.81 7.07 -59.74
N PHE A 144 -28.82 7.14 -61.07
CA PHE A 144 -29.99 7.56 -61.84
C PHE A 144 -30.57 6.33 -62.53
#